data_AF-A0A962WDW9-F1
#
_entry.id   AF-A0A962WDW9-F1
#
_cell.length_a   1.000
_cell.length_b   1.000
_cell.length_c   1.000
_cell.angle_alpha   90.00
_cell.angle_beta   90.00
_cell.angle_gamma   90.00
#
_symmetry.space_group_name_H-M   'P 1'
#
loop_
_entity.id
_entity.type
_entity.pdbx_description
1 polymer ?
#
loop_
_entity_poly.entity_id
_entity_poly.type
_entity_poly.pdbx_seq_one_letter_code
_entity_poly.pdbx_strand_id
1 'polypeptide(L)'
;MSDIKPFILIDGASYLFRAFHALPPLTNVDGEPTGAIFGVASMLRRMLDEYRPEHIAFVFDAKGPTFRNEMYPDYKANRPPMPQELAVQIEPLLTLVRAMGLPVVMESGVEADDVIGTLARQASAEGRRTLISTGDKDIAQLVDEHVTLINTMTNTRMDPDGVRARFGVPPERIIDYLALIGDSVDNVPGVPKVGPKTAVKWLDQYHSLDAIMAAADEFKGKIGENLRASLEWLPMARDLVTIKCDVPLDRTPEQLTLAPADTDKLKELLARFEFTTWLGQVEAGTPTGHAAAPEAPPPSDAEPEYEIVLSAGQLHNWMVRLDEAELFAFDTETT
;
A
#
# COMPACT_ATOMS: atom_id res chain seq x y z
N MET A 1 27.46 0.96 14.89
CA MET A 1 26.87 2.03 14.08
C MET A 1 25.72 2.58 14.89
N SER A 2 25.65 3.89 15.13
CA SER A 2 24.51 4.48 15.85
C SER A 2 23.22 4.00 15.20
N ASP A 3 22.28 3.56 16.02
CA ASP A 3 20.95 3.10 15.63
C ASP A 3 20.17 4.31 15.10
N ILE A 4 20.45 4.73 13.85
CA ILE A 4 19.79 5.88 13.22
C ILE A 4 18.36 5.47 12.95
N LYS A 5 17.46 5.94 13.81
CA LYS A 5 16.02 5.76 13.68
C LYS A 5 15.55 6.44 12.39
N PRO A 6 14.94 5.70 11.45
CA PRO A 6 14.46 6.30 10.21
C PRO A 6 13.28 7.23 10.49
N PHE A 7 13.09 8.22 9.62
CA PHE A 7 11.80 8.88 9.46
C PHE A 7 10.84 7.91 8.79
N ILE A 8 9.67 7.68 9.39
CA ILE A 8 8.71 6.70 8.87
C ILE A 8 7.52 7.42 8.25
N LEU A 9 7.25 7.12 6.98
CA LEU A 9 6.05 7.57 6.28
C LEU A 9 5.14 6.37 6.06
N ILE A 10 3.89 6.47 6.50
CA ILE A 10 2.91 5.39 6.39
C ILE A 10 1.84 5.81 5.40
N ASP A 11 1.67 5.00 4.36
CA ASP A 11 0.55 5.10 3.44
C ASP A 11 -0.70 4.50 4.11
N GLY A 12 -1.53 5.39 4.64
CA GLY A 12 -2.70 5.01 5.42
C GLY A 12 -3.82 4.39 4.58
N ALA A 13 -3.96 4.79 3.32
CA ALA A 13 -4.96 4.21 2.41
C ALA A 13 -4.58 2.76 2.07
N SER A 14 -3.31 2.51 1.73
CA SER A 14 -2.80 1.15 1.52
C SER A 14 -2.96 0.28 2.77
N TYR A 15 -2.68 0.84 3.96
CA TYR A 15 -2.91 0.14 5.23
C TYR A 15 -4.38 -0.23 5.45
N LEU A 16 -5.30 0.70 5.17
CA LEU A 16 -6.73 0.51 5.38
C LEU A 16 -7.30 -0.58 4.47
N PHE A 17 -7.06 -0.49 3.15
CA PHE A 17 -7.55 -1.50 2.19
C PHE A 17 -6.98 -2.88 2.46
N ARG A 18 -5.70 -2.94 2.82
CA ARG A 18 -5.05 -4.18 3.22
C ARG A 18 -5.71 -4.81 4.44
N ALA A 19 -5.94 -4.03 5.49
CA ALA A 19 -6.59 -4.53 6.70
C ALA A 19 -8.00 -5.04 6.41
N PHE A 20 -8.74 -4.35 5.55
CA PHE A 20 -10.09 -4.73 5.15
C PHE A 20 -10.15 -6.08 4.41
N HIS A 21 -9.20 -6.34 3.51
CA HIS A 21 -9.18 -7.60 2.75
C HIS A 21 -8.52 -8.77 3.50
N ALA A 22 -7.63 -8.49 4.46
CA ALA A 22 -6.90 -9.52 5.18
C ALA A 22 -7.67 -10.09 6.39
N LEU A 23 -8.57 -9.31 6.98
CA LEU A 23 -9.30 -9.70 8.19
C LEU A 23 -10.75 -10.07 7.86
N PRO A 24 -11.34 -11.00 8.63
CA PRO A 24 -12.78 -11.25 8.56
C PRO A 24 -13.56 -9.98 8.94
N PRO A 25 -14.85 -9.88 8.56
CA PRO A 25 -15.70 -8.76 8.93
C PRO A 25 -15.98 -8.78 10.44
N LEU A 26 -15.11 -8.13 11.22
CA LEU A 26 -15.27 -7.96 12.66
C LEU A 26 -16.23 -6.79 12.94
N THR A 27 -17.11 -6.99 13.92
CA THR A 27 -18.05 -5.97 14.41
C THR A 27 -18.08 -5.95 15.94
N ASN A 28 -18.34 -4.78 16.54
CA ASN A 28 -18.61 -4.68 17.98
C ASN A 28 -20.08 -5.00 18.33
N VAL A 29 -20.46 -4.95 19.61
CA VAL A 29 -21.84 -5.20 20.07
C VAL A 29 -22.89 -4.26 19.50
N ASP A 30 -22.48 -3.03 19.12
CA ASP A 30 -23.35 -2.04 18.48
C ASP A 30 -23.49 -2.27 16.95
N GLY A 31 -22.83 -3.31 16.41
CA GLY A 31 -22.83 -3.64 15.00
C GLY A 31 -21.92 -2.76 14.14
N GLU A 32 -21.07 -1.93 14.75
CA GLU A 32 -20.09 -1.13 14.03
C GLU A 32 -18.96 -2.04 13.50
N PRO A 33 -18.59 -1.95 12.22
CA PRO A 33 -17.46 -2.70 11.70
C PRO A 33 -16.15 -2.15 12.29
N THR A 34 -15.28 -3.02 12.76
CA THR A 34 -14.01 -2.66 13.43
C THR A 34 -12.78 -3.38 12.86
N GLY A 35 -12.98 -4.29 11.90
CA GLY A 35 -11.92 -5.13 11.35
C GLY A 35 -10.75 -4.35 10.74
N ALA A 36 -11.04 -3.33 9.92
CA ALA A 36 -9.99 -2.52 9.30
C ALA A 36 -9.23 -1.69 10.35
N ILE A 37 -9.95 -1.16 11.34
CA ILE A 37 -9.35 -0.42 12.48
C ILE A 37 -8.39 -1.33 13.25
N PHE A 38 -8.80 -2.56 13.56
CA PHE A 38 -7.99 -3.54 14.28
C PHE A 38 -6.72 -3.90 13.51
N GLY A 39 -6.85 -4.17 12.21
CA GLY A 39 -5.71 -4.51 11.36
C GLY A 39 -4.71 -3.36 11.27
N VAL A 40 -5.17 -2.14 10.99
CA VAL A 40 -4.27 -0.97 10.93
C VAL A 40 -3.59 -0.74 12.27
N ALA A 41 -4.33 -0.74 13.37
CA ALA A 41 -3.75 -0.57 14.70
C ALA A 41 -2.67 -1.61 15.03
N SER A 42 -2.92 -2.88 14.70
CA SER A 42 -1.95 -3.97 14.90
C SER A 42 -0.67 -3.74 14.09
N MET A 43 -0.81 -3.33 12.82
CA MET A 43 0.34 -3.03 11.95
C MET A 43 1.13 -1.82 12.44
N LEU A 44 0.46 -0.78 12.93
CA LEU A 44 1.11 0.39 13.52
C LEU A 44 1.87 0.05 14.79
N ARG A 45 1.26 -0.71 15.71
CA ARG A 45 1.92 -1.14 16.95
C ARG A 45 3.21 -1.93 16.67
N ARG A 46 3.16 -2.89 15.75
CA ARG A 46 4.35 -3.65 15.34
C ARG A 46 5.45 -2.73 14.81
N MET A 47 5.09 -1.75 13.98
CA MET A 47 6.04 -0.78 13.44
C MET A 47 6.66 0.11 14.52
N LEU A 48 5.87 0.59 15.47
CA LEU A 48 6.38 1.39 16.59
C LEU A 48 7.33 0.57 17.48
N ASP A 49 7.01 -0.70 17.72
CA ASP A 49 7.84 -1.60 18.54
C ASP A 49 9.16 -1.95 17.85
N GLU A 50 9.12 -2.24 16.54
CA GLU A 50 10.28 -2.64 15.72
C GLU A 50 11.26 -1.49 15.52
N TYR A 51 10.77 -0.33 15.08
CA TYR A 51 11.65 0.78 14.66
C TYR A 51 11.85 1.85 15.73
N ARG A 52 10.94 1.96 16.70
CA ARG A 52 10.94 2.99 17.75
C ARG A 52 11.24 4.40 17.20
N PRO A 53 10.53 4.83 16.13
CA PRO A 53 10.86 6.04 15.41
C PRO A 53 10.68 7.28 16.29
N GLU A 54 11.52 8.30 16.05
CA GLU A 54 11.31 9.63 16.63
C GLU A 54 10.38 10.47 15.73
N HIS A 55 10.58 10.36 14.41
CA HIS A 55 9.78 11.04 13.40
C HIS A 55 8.94 10.03 12.63
N ILE A 56 7.65 10.30 12.52
CA ILE A 56 6.68 9.44 11.85
C ILE A 56 5.48 10.26 11.38
N ALA A 57 4.90 9.88 10.24
CA ALA A 57 3.61 10.41 9.81
C ALA A 57 2.73 9.32 9.21
N PHE A 58 1.45 9.37 9.58
CA PHE A 58 0.39 8.62 8.93
C PHE A 58 -0.26 9.51 7.89
N VAL A 59 -0.01 9.23 6.61
CA VAL A 59 -0.49 10.04 5.50
C VAL A 59 -1.75 9.39 4.92
N PHE A 60 -2.80 10.18 4.71
CA PHE A 60 -4.08 9.67 4.23
C PHE A 60 -4.67 10.62 3.18
N ASP A 61 -5.42 10.09 2.23
CA ASP A 61 -6.07 10.91 1.20
C ASP A 61 -7.11 11.84 1.82
N ALA A 62 -7.07 13.12 1.42
CA ALA A 62 -8.14 14.05 1.73
C ALA A 62 -9.40 13.73 0.90
N LYS A 63 -10.57 14.17 1.38
CA LYS A 63 -11.81 14.07 0.61
C LYS A 63 -11.78 15.07 -0.55
N GLY A 64 -12.17 14.61 -1.73
CA GLY A 64 -12.36 15.46 -2.92
C GLY A 64 -11.55 14.99 -4.12
N PRO A 65 -11.71 15.65 -5.27
CA PRO A 65 -10.90 15.38 -6.45
C PRO A 65 -9.46 15.87 -6.25
N THR A 66 -8.53 15.30 -7.01
CA THR A 66 -7.14 15.74 -7.07
C THR A 66 -6.84 16.39 -8.43
N PHE A 67 -5.66 17.02 -8.55
CA PHE A 67 -5.22 17.57 -9.82
C PHE A 67 -5.16 16.53 -10.96
N ARG A 68 -5.03 15.23 -10.64
CA ARG A 68 -5.08 14.15 -11.64
C ARG A 68 -6.47 14.00 -12.24
N ASN A 69 -7.54 14.19 -11.46
CA ASN A 69 -8.91 14.18 -11.99
C ASN A 69 -9.20 15.36 -12.92
N GLU A 70 -8.58 16.52 -12.66
CA GLU A 70 -8.69 17.69 -13.55
C GLU A 70 -7.90 17.47 -14.86
N MET A 71 -6.73 16.83 -14.76
CA MET A 71 -5.86 16.50 -15.88
C MET A 71 -6.46 15.43 -16.80
N TYR A 72 -7.03 14.38 -16.23
CA TYR A 72 -7.63 13.27 -16.96
C TYR A 72 -8.92 12.78 -16.26
N PRO A 73 -10.10 13.12 -16.79
CA PRO A 73 -11.38 12.81 -16.14
C PRO A 73 -11.64 11.31 -15.89
N ASP A 74 -11.09 10.41 -16.72
CA ASP A 74 -11.26 8.97 -16.54
C ASP A 74 -10.22 8.36 -15.57
N TYR A 75 -9.36 9.18 -14.95
CA TYR A 75 -8.39 8.71 -13.96
C TYR A 75 -9.10 8.05 -12.77
N LYS A 76 -8.70 6.82 -12.44
CA LYS A 76 -9.32 5.96 -11.41
C LYS A 76 -10.81 5.66 -11.63
N ALA A 77 -11.38 5.95 -12.82
CA ALA A 77 -12.81 5.76 -13.09
C ALA A 77 -13.29 4.31 -12.99
N ASN A 78 -12.40 3.34 -13.21
CA ASN A 78 -12.71 1.91 -13.09
C ASN A 78 -12.57 1.37 -11.66
N ARG A 79 -12.11 2.18 -10.69
CA ARG A 79 -12.02 1.73 -9.30
C ARG A 79 -13.45 1.58 -8.73
N PRO A 80 -13.80 0.44 -8.12
CA PRO A 80 -15.08 0.31 -7.47
C PRO A 80 -15.19 1.35 -6.33
N PRO A 81 -16.40 1.84 -6.03
CA PRO A 81 -16.59 2.72 -4.89
C PRO A 81 -16.15 2.00 -3.62
N MET A 82 -15.60 2.76 -2.67
CA MET A 82 -15.21 2.22 -1.37
C MET A 82 -16.42 1.56 -0.70
N PRO A 83 -16.28 0.30 -0.20
CA PRO A 83 -17.36 -0.37 0.52
C PRO A 83 -17.82 0.46 1.72
N GLN A 84 -19.12 0.52 1.97
CA GLN A 84 -19.69 1.40 3.00
C GLN A 84 -19.16 1.02 4.39
N GLU A 85 -19.04 -0.28 4.66
CA GLU A 85 -18.46 -0.84 5.88
C GLU A 85 -17.00 -0.43 6.10
N LEU A 86 -16.25 -0.14 5.02
CA LEU A 86 -14.89 0.39 5.11
C LEU A 86 -14.90 1.90 5.33
N ALA A 87 -15.76 2.63 4.59
CA ALA A 87 -15.84 4.08 4.66
C ALA A 87 -16.18 4.59 6.07
N VAL A 88 -17.09 3.90 6.79
CA VAL A 88 -17.46 4.27 8.17
C VAL A 88 -16.34 4.09 9.19
N GLN A 89 -15.30 3.30 8.86
CA GLN A 89 -14.15 3.04 9.74
C GLN A 89 -13.05 4.10 9.63
N ILE A 90 -13.05 4.96 8.61
CA ILE A 90 -11.98 5.93 8.36
C ILE A 90 -11.83 6.93 9.51
N GLU A 91 -12.89 7.67 9.86
CA GLU A 91 -12.80 8.69 10.91
C GLU A 91 -12.47 8.09 12.30
N PRO A 92 -13.10 6.97 12.72
CA PRO A 92 -12.69 6.25 13.93
C PRO A 92 -11.20 5.83 13.90
N LEU A 93 -10.72 5.32 12.76
CA LEU A 93 -9.31 4.98 12.59
C LEU A 93 -8.40 6.20 12.76
N LEU A 94 -8.66 7.29 12.06
CA LEU A 94 -7.84 8.51 12.17
C LEU A 94 -7.83 9.06 13.59
N THR A 95 -8.95 8.93 14.31
CA THR A 95 -9.03 9.29 15.74
C THR A 95 -8.14 8.40 16.60
N LEU A 96 -8.15 7.08 16.36
CA LEU A 96 -7.28 6.13 17.04
C LEU A 96 -5.80 6.41 16.76
N VAL A 97 -5.42 6.65 15.50
CA VAL A 97 -4.04 6.96 15.10
C VAL A 97 -3.52 8.22 15.80
N ARG A 98 -4.35 9.27 15.91
CA ARG A 98 -4.00 10.48 16.67
C ARG A 98 -3.85 10.18 18.17
N ALA A 99 -4.74 9.36 18.75
CA ALA A 99 -4.65 8.96 20.15
C ALA A 99 -3.40 8.10 20.45
N MET A 100 -2.90 7.35 19.47
CA MET A 100 -1.61 6.66 19.54
C MET A 100 -0.40 7.62 19.50
N GLY A 101 -0.63 8.92 19.26
CA GLY A 101 0.40 9.96 19.22
C GLY A 101 1.00 10.23 17.84
N LEU A 102 0.49 9.57 16.77
CA LEU A 102 1.01 9.76 15.42
C LEU A 102 0.45 11.05 14.79
N PRO A 103 1.32 11.89 14.19
CA PRO A 103 0.87 12.93 13.27
C PRO A 103 0.10 12.33 12.09
N VAL A 104 -1.14 12.79 11.89
CA VAL A 104 -1.93 12.49 10.68
C VAL A 104 -1.80 13.65 9.71
N VAL A 105 -1.40 13.38 8.48
CA VAL A 105 -1.25 14.39 7.42
C VAL A 105 -2.22 14.07 6.29
N MET A 106 -3.02 15.06 5.92
CA MET A 106 -3.99 15.00 4.82
C MET A 106 -3.96 16.36 4.13
N GLU A 107 -3.70 16.37 2.82
CA GLU A 107 -3.63 17.59 2.03
C GLU A 107 -4.67 17.55 0.92
N SER A 108 -5.39 18.65 0.71
CA SER A 108 -6.50 18.68 -0.25
C SER A 108 -5.99 18.92 -1.67
N GLY A 109 -6.63 18.30 -2.66
CA GLY A 109 -6.30 18.49 -4.08
C GLY A 109 -5.09 17.66 -4.58
N VAL A 110 -4.49 16.85 -3.71
CA VAL A 110 -3.40 15.91 -4.03
C VAL A 110 -3.67 14.54 -3.40
N GLU A 111 -2.91 13.53 -3.79
CA GLU A 111 -3.01 12.18 -3.22
C GLU A 111 -2.03 12.02 -2.05
N ALA A 112 -2.27 11.01 -1.20
CA ALA A 112 -1.36 10.64 -0.12
C ALA A 112 0.07 10.40 -0.64
N ASP A 113 0.20 9.82 -1.84
CA ASP A 113 1.48 9.55 -2.48
C ASP A 113 2.29 10.83 -2.76
N ASP A 114 1.62 11.92 -3.13
CA ASP A 114 2.26 13.22 -3.39
C ASP A 114 2.76 13.87 -2.10
N VAL A 115 1.99 13.72 -1.01
CA VAL A 115 2.42 14.16 0.33
C VAL A 115 3.60 13.34 0.81
N ILE A 116 3.57 12.01 0.64
CA ILE A 116 4.68 11.10 0.96
C ILE A 116 5.92 11.47 0.14
N GLY A 117 5.78 11.65 -1.18
CA GLY A 117 6.88 12.03 -2.07
C GLY A 117 7.52 13.36 -1.71
N THR A 118 6.69 14.34 -1.35
CA THR A 118 7.18 15.64 -0.88
C THR A 118 7.97 15.52 0.43
N LEU A 119 7.43 14.82 1.44
CA LEU A 119 8.10 14.64 2.73
C LEU A 119 9.39 13.81 2.60
N ALA A 120 9.37 12.75 1.79
CA ALA A 120 10.54 11.90 1.54
C ALA A 120 11.65 12.68 0.83
N ARG A 121 11.30 13.52 -0.15
CA ARG A 121 12.26 14.39 -0.84
C ARG A 121 12.86 15.44 0.08
N GLN A 122 12.05 16.07 0.94
CA GLN A 122 12.52 17.02 1.95
C GLN A 122 13.52 16.35 2.91
N ALA A 123 13.16 15.18 3.46
CA ALA A 123 14.03 14.43 4.36
C ALA A 123 15.34 14.00 3.69
N SER A 124 15.29 13.57 2.42
CA SER A 124 16.49 13.17 1.67
C SER A 124 17.41 14.35 1.39
N ALA A 125 16.87 15.55 1.13
CA ALA A 125 17.68 16.77 0.99
C ALA A 125 18.43 17.14 2.29
N GLU A 126 17.98 16.66 3.44
CA GLU A 126 18.61 16.82 4.74
C GLU A 126 19.49 15.63 5.14
N GLY A 127 19.65 14.62 4.26
CA GLY A 127 20.42 13.40 4.50
C GLY A 127 19.76 12.45 5.50
N ARG A 128 18.45 12.58 5.75
CA ARG A 128 17.70 11.79 6.71
C ARG A 128 17.20 10.50 6.05
N ARG A 129 17.53 9.35 6.64
CA ARG A 129 17.02 8.05 6.18
C ARG A 129 15.51 7.99 6.37
N THR A 130 14.80 7.64 5.31
CA THR A 130 13.34 7.54 5.26
C THR A 130 12.92 6.11 4.93
N LEU A 131 11.96 5.59 5.69
CA LEU A 131 11.31 4.33 5.44
C LEU A 131 9.85 4.58 5.10
N ILE A 132 9.46 4.31 3.86
CA ILE A 132 8.07 4.42 3.43
C ILE A 132 7.42 3.05 3.54
N SER A 133 6.37 2.94 4.34
CA SER A 133 5.59 1.72 4.45
C SER A 133 4.35 1.79 3.57
N THR A 134 4.39 1.04 2.48
CA THR A 134 3.30 0.97 1.49
C THR A 134 3.31 -0.40 0.79
N GLY A 135 2.16 -0.79 0.25
CA GLY A 135 2.05 -1.87 -0.73
C GLY A 135 2.09 -1.38 -2.19
N ASP A 136 2.01 -0.06 -2.41
CA ASP A 136 1.93 0.52 -3.74
C ASP A 136 3.27 0.41 -4.49
N LYS A 137 3.18 -0.02 -5.74
CA LYS A 137 4.34 -0.16 -6.62
C LYS A 137 4.80 1.19 -7.16
N ASP A 138 3.92 2.18 -7.25
CA ASP A 138 4.19 3.46 -7.91
C ASP A 138 5.14 4.31 -7.07
N ILE A 139 5.08 4.15 -5.75
CA ILE A 139 6.01 4.72 -4.76
C ILE A 139 7.47 4.26 -4.99
N ALA A 140 7.72 3.19 -5.77
CA ALA A 140 9.08 2.77 -6.14
C ALA A 140 9.90 3.84 -6.87
N GLN A 141 9.23 4.82 -7.50
CA GLN A 141 9.91 5.97 -8.12
C GLN A 141 10.58 6.91 -7.11
N LEU A 142 10.23 6.84 -5.82
CA LEU A 142 10.79 7.67 -4.75
C LEU A 142 12.03 7.06 -4.09
N VAL A 143 12.39 5.81 -4.44
CA VAL A 143 13.53 5.11 -3.83
C VAL A 143 14.84 5.74 -4.29
N ASP A 144 15.72 6.06 -3.34
CA ASP A 144 17.04 6.61 -3.58
C ASP A 144 18.05 6.12 -2.52
N GLU A 145 19.15 6.84 -2.30
CA GLU A 145 20.17 6.48 -1.30
C GLU A 145 19.69 6.64 0.17
N HIS A 146 18.64 7.43 0.39
CA HIS A 146 18.08 7.75 1.70
C HIS A 146 16.69 7.14 1.93
N VAL A 147 15.94 6.86 0.86
CA VAL A 147 14.57 6.33 0.89
C VAL A 147 14.57 4.84 0.60
N THR A 148 13.93 4.08 1.50
CA THR A 148 13.65 2.64 1.31
C THR A 148 12.17 2.36 1.51
N LEU A 149 11.64 1.35 0.82
CA LEU A 149 10.26 0.91 1.01
C LEU A 149 10.18 -0.34 1.88
N ILE A 150 9.07 -0.50 2.59
CA ILE A 150 8.70 -1.75 3.22
C ILE A 150 7.23 -2.10 2.97
N ASN A 151 7.01 -3.30 2.42
CA ASN A 151 5.71 -3.94 2.48
C ASN A 151 5.65 -4.83 3.71
N THR A 152 4.93 -4.37 4.73
CA THR A 152 4.81 -5.06 6.01
C THR A 152 3.97 -6.36 5.97
N MET A 153 3.32 -6.70 4.85
CA MET A 153 2.66 -8.02 4.67
C MET A 153 3.66 -9.09 4.31
N THR A 154 4.45 -8.83 3.28
CA THR A 154 5.42 -9.78 2.73
C THR A 154 6.79 -9.64 3.39
N ASN A 155 6.91 -8.71 4.34
CA ASN A 155 8.16 -8.27 4.96
C ASN A 155 9.25 -7.93 3.92
N THR A 156 8.84 -7.46 2.74
CA THR A 156 9.74 -7.16 1.64
C THR A 156 10.23 -5.73 1.76
N ARG A 157 11.55 -5.56 1.84
CA ARG A 157 12.20 -4.25 1.77
C ARG A 157 12.66 -3.98 0.35
N MET A 158 12.58 -2.72 -0.07
CA MET A 158 13.00 -2.31 -1.40
C MET A 158 13.91 -1.09 -1.29
N ASP A 159 15.18 -1.32 -1.61
CA ASP A 159 16.19 -0.30 -1.89
C ASP A 159 16.37 -0.20 -3.43
N PRO A 160 17.31 0.61 -3.95
CA PRO A 160 17.49 0.74 -5.39
C PRO A 160 17.75 -0.59 -6.12
N ASP A 161 18.50 -1.51 -5.51
CA ASP A 161 18.77 -2.84 -6.06
C ASP A 161 17.50 -3.71 -6.04
N GLY A 162 16.70 -3.63 -4.97
CA GLY A 162 15.40 -4.28 -4.86
C GLY A 162 14.40 -3.79 -5.91
N VAL A 163 14.38 -2.47 -6.21
CA VAL A 163 13.57 -1.91 -7.31
C VAL A 163 14.02 -2.52 -8.64
N ARG A 164 15.34 -2.50 -8.92
CA ARG A 164 15.89 -3.08 -10.15
C ARG A 164 15.54 -4.57 -10.28
N ALA A 165 15.64 -5.34 -9.19
CA ALA A 165 15.31 -6.76 -9.20
C ALA A 165 13.83 -7.02 -9.48
N ARG A 166 12.93 -6.19 -8.92
CA ARG A 166 11.48 -6.36 -9.09
C ARG A 166 10.97 -5.88 -10.44
N PHE A 167 11.42 -4.73 -10.91
CA PHE A 167 10.86 -4.06 -12.11
C PHE A 167 11.74 -4.19 -13.35
N GLY A 168 13.01 -4.59 -13.20
CA GLY A 168 13.99 -4.63 -14.28
C GLY A 168 14.61 -3.27 -14.61
N VAL A 169 14.14 -2.19 -13.99
CA VAL A 169 14.64 -0.82 -14.16
C VAL A 169 14.99 -0.20 -12.81
N PRO A 170 15.95 0.72 -12.74
CA PRO A 170 16.26 1.44 -11.51
C PRO A 170 15.16 2.46 -11.15
N PRO A 171 15.12 2.97 -9.90
CA PRO A 171 14.07 3.90 -9.43
C PRO A 171 13.84 5.10 -10.33
N GLU A 172 14.90 5.73 -10.84
CA GLU A 172 14.85 6.90 -11.70
C GLU A 172 14.19 6.65 -13.08
N ARG A 173 13.89 5.39 -13.42
CA ARG A 173 13.19 4.99 -14.65
C ARG A 173 11.80 4.40 -14.40
N ILE A 174 11.33 4.34 -13.15
CA ILE A 174 10.02 3.78 -12.83
C ILE A 174 8.89 4.56 -13.49
N ILE A 175 8.98 5.90 -13.53
CA ILE A 175 8.01 6.77 -14.20
C ILE A 175 7.86 6.40 -15.68
N ASP A 176 8.98 6.36 -16.41
CA ASP A 176 8.99 6.02 -17.84
C ASP A 176 8.49 4.58 -18.08
N TYR A 177 8.86 3.66 -17.19
CA TYR A 177 8.39 2.29 -17.23
C TYR A 177 6.87 2.21 -17.08
N LEU A 178 6.29 2.87 -16.08
CA LEU A 178 4.84 2.91 -15.83
C LEU A 178 4.10 3.59 -16.98
N ALA A 179 4.63 4.68 -17.54
CA ALA A 179 4.02 5.36 -18.69
C ALA A 179 3.95 4.45 -19.94
N LEU A 180 4.97 3.58 -20.15
CA LEU A 180 4.98 2.63 -21.27
C LEU A 180 4.00 1.48 -21.08
N ILE A 181 3.92 0.91 -19.88
CA ILE A 181 3.07 -0.26 -19.63
C ILE A 181 1.62 0.12 -19.31
N GLY A 182 1.39 1.33 -18.81
CA GLY A 182 0.14 1.80 -18.26
C GLY A 182 -0.16 1.25 -16.86
N ASP A 183 -1.21 1.80 -16.26
CA ASP A 183 -1.79 1.32 -15.02
C ASP A 183 -3.29 1.06 -15.20
N SER A 184 -3.69 -0.20 -15.25
CA SER A 184 -5.10 -0.56 -15.38
C SER A 184 -5.93 -0.28 -14.13
N VAL A 185 -5.32 -0.29 -12.93
CA VAL A 185 -6.00 0.00 -11.65
C VAL A 185 -6.38 1.48 -11.60
N ASP A 186 -5.50 2.34 -12.11
CA ASP A 186 -5.72 3.79 -12.19
C ASP A 186 -6.32 4.27 -13.50
N ASN A 187 -6.65 3.33 -14.38
CA ASN A 187 -7.15 3.61 -15.72
C ASN A 187 -6.23 4.55 -16.50
N VAL A 188 -4.91 4.37 -16.41
CA VAL A 188 -3.90 5.08 -17.21
C VAL A 188 -3.46 4.16 -18.35
N PRO A 189 -3.89 4.39 -19.61
CA PRO A 189 -3.43 3.58 -20.73
C PRO A 189 -1.92 3.67 -20.94
N GLY A 190 -1.29 2.54 -21.25
CA GLY A 190 0.08 2.50 -21.76
C GLY A 190 0.11 2.32 -23.28
N VAL A 191 1.26 1.90 -23.82
CA VAL A 191 1.35 1.50 -25.22
C VAL A 191 0.72 0.10 -25.40
N PRO A 192 -0.28 -0.08 -26.27
CA PRO A 192 -0.90 -1.38 -26.45
C PRO A 192 0.11 -2.47 -26.82
N LYS A 193 0.01 -3.63 -26.16
CA LYS A 193 0.93 -4.78 -26.29
C LYS A 193 2.37 -4.53 -25.79
N VAL A 194 2.64 -3.43 -25.11
CA VAL A 194 3.89 -3.21 -24.39
C VAL A 194 3.68 -3.58 -22.93
N GLY A 195 4.20 -4.72 -22.52
CA GLY A 195 4.23 -5.14 -21.12
C GLY A 195 5.61 -4.94 -20.48
N PRO A 196 5.80 -5.36 -19.22
CA PRO A 196 7.02 -5.16 -18.44
C PRO A 196 8.32 -5.49 -19.19
N LYS A 197 8.40 -6.67 -19.81
CA LYS A 197 9.60 -7.13 -20.53
C LYS A 197 9.96 -6.25 -21.72
N THR A 198 8.95 -5.76 -22.45
CA THR A 198 9.17 -4.90 -23.62
C THR A 198 9.59 -3.51 -23.17
N ALA A 199 8.95 -2.94 -22.14
CA ALA A 199 9.30 -1.65 -21.58
C ALA A 199 10.75 -1.64 -21.05
N VAL A 200 11.14 -2.66 -20.27
CA VAL A 200 12.53 -2.83 -19.79
C VAL A 200 13.51 -2.86 -20.94
N LYS A 201 13.26 -3.68 -21.97
CA LYS A 201 14.12 -3.75 -23.16
C LYS A 201 14.29 -2.39 -23.84
N TRP A 202 13.20 -1.63 -23.98
CA TRP A 202 13.23 -0.32 -24.62
C TRP A 202 14.00 0.69 -23.77
N LEU A 203 13.78 0.70 -22.46
CA LEU A 203 14.48 1.60 -21.53
C LEU A 203 15.96 1.24 -21.36
N ASP A 204 16.34 -0.02 -21.49
CA ASP A 204 17.75 -0.40 -21.54
C ASP A 204 18.45 0.10 -22.81
N GLN A 205 17.74 0.08 -23.95
CA GLN A 205 18.29 0.48 -25.25
C GLN A 205 18.30 2.01 -25.46
N TYR A 206 17.21 2.69 -25.10
CA TYR A 206 16.99 4.11 -25.40
C TYR A 206 17.11 5.02 -24.16
N HIS A 207 17.21 4.43 -22.96
CA HIS A 207 17.45 5.11 -21.68
C HIS A 207 16.33 5.98 -21.11
N SER A 208 15.47 6.58 -21.93
CA SER A 208 14.32 7.39 -21.48
C SER A 208 13.12 7.28 -22.40
N LEU A 209 11.93 7.65 -21.88
CA LEU A 209 10.70 7.74 -22.66
C LEU A 209 10.83 8.74 -23.82
N ASP A 210 11.45 9.90 -23.60
CA ASP A 210 11.64 10.91 -24.65
C ASP A 210 12.49 10.37 -25.81
N ALA A 211 13.52 9.59 -25.53
CA ALA A 211 14.36 8.96 -26.56
C ALA A 211 13.59 7.86 -27.32
N ILE A 212 12.75 7.07 -26.64
CA ILE A 212 11.87 6.09 -27.27
C ILE A 212 10.87 6.79 -28.21
N MET A 213 10.27 7.89 -27.76
CA MET A 213 9.33 8.68 -28.56
C MET A 213 10.01 9.32 -29.77
N ALA A 214 11.23 9.87 -29.61
CA ALA A 214 11.99 10.45 -30.71
C ALA A 214 12.41 9.39 -31.77
N ALA A 215 12.66 8.15 -31.34
CA ALA A 215 13.03 7.04 -32.21
C ALA A 215 11.82 6.21 -32.71
N ALA A 216 10.58 6.67 -32.51
CA ALA A 216 9.37 5.88 -32.75
C ALA A 216 9.26 5.31 -34.18
N ASP A 217 9.82 5.99 -35.18
CA ASP A 217 9.84 5.54 -36.59
C ASP A 217 10.76 4.35 -36.84
N GLU A 218 11.71 4.06 -35.95
CA GLU A 218 12.59 2.89 -36.04
C GLU A 218 11.89 1.59 -35.62
N PHE A 219 10.81 1.69 -34.81
CA PHE A 219 10.10 0.55 -34.29
C PHE A 219 9.21 -0.08 -35.38
N LYS A 220 9.50 -1.34 -35.72
CA LYS A 220 8.79 -2.08 -36.78
C LYS A 220 7.67 -2.96 -36.25
N GLY A 221 6.78 -3.35 -37.16
CA GLY A 221 5.67 -4.27 -36.89
C GLY A 221 4.59 -3.67 -35.99
N LYS A 222 3.72 -4.54 -35.46
CA LYS A 222 2.50 -4.09 -34.77
C LYS A 222 2.79 -3.28 -33.50
N ILE A 223 3.86 -3.61 -32.78
CA ILE A 223 4.25 -2.89 -31.56
C ILE A 223 4.72 -1.47 -31.89
N GLY A 224 5.49 -1.28 -32.98
CA GLY A 224 5.89 0.06 -33.43
C GLY A 224 4.72 0.89 -33.97
N GLU A 225 3.74 0.27 -34.63
CA GLU A 225 2.47 0.94 -34.96
C GLU A 225 1.74 1.44 -33.71
N ASN A 226 1.66 0.61 -32.66
CA ASN A 226 1.02 0.97 -31.40
C ASN A 226 1.78 2.11 -30.69
N LEU A 227 3.12 2.07 -30.66
CA LEU A 227 3.93 3.16 -30.11
C LEU A 227 3.63 4.49 -30.81
N ARG A 228 3.68 4.51 -32.15
CA ARG A 228 3.37 5.70 -32.94
C ARG A 228 1.96 6.23 -32.70
N ALA A 229 0.99 5.34 -32.52
CA ALA A 229 -0.39 5.71 -32.18
C ALA A 229 -0.55 6.26 -30.75
N SER A 230 0.39 5.96 -29.83
CA SER A 230 0.36 6.42 -28.44
C SER A 230 1.21 7.67 -28.17
N LEU A 231 1.95 8.20 -29.15
CA LEU A 231 2.92 9.29 -28.93
C LEU A 231 2.31 10.55 -28.30
N GLU A 232 1.10 10.93 -28.71
CA GLU A 232 0.42 12.11 -28.16
C GLU A 232 -0.06 11.88 -26.71
N TRP A 233 -0.33 10.62 -26.34
CA TRP A 233 -0.82 10.25 -25.01
C TRP A 233 0.31 10.04 -23.99
N LEU A 234 1.48 9.57 -24.41
CA LEU A 234 2.57 9.22 -23.51
C LEU A 234 3.03 10.34 -22.56
N PRO A 235 3.08 11.64 -22.97
CA PRO A 235 3.34 12.73 -22.03
C PRO A 235 2.30 12.82 -20.92
N MET A 236 1.01 12.69 -21.26
CA MET A 236 -0.09 12.69 -20.29
C MET A 236 0.01 11.48 -19.35
N ALA A 237 0.29 10.28 -19.88
CA ALA A 237 0.50 9.09 -19.08
C ALA A 237 1.64 9.27 -18.07
N ARG A 238 2.77 9.85 -18.53
CA ARG A 238 3.91 10.17 -17.68
C ARG A 238 3.52 11.13 -16.56
N ASP A 239 2.80 12.20 -16.86
CA ASP A 239 2.37 13.18 -15.86
C ASP A 239 1.41 12.58 -14.83
N LEU A 240 0.50 11.69 -15.25
CA LEU A 240 -0.43 11.00 -14.35
C LEU A 240 0.27 10.04 -13.37
N VAL A 241 1.26 9.27 -13.82
CA VAL A 241 1.99 8.31 -12.97
C VAL A 241 3.14 8.93 -12.16
N THR A 242 3.49 10.18 -12.44
CA THR A 242 4.54 10.90 -11.70
C THR A 242 3.99 11.37 -10.36
N ILE A 243 4.68 11.02 -9.27
CA ILE A 243 4.37 11.53 -7.94
C ILE A 243 4.87 12.96 -7.81
N LYS A 244 3.98 13.86 -7.42
CA LYS A 244 4.29 15.26 -7.18
C LYS A 244 5.05 15.40 -5.85
N CYS A 245 6.27 15.93 -5.90
CA CYS A 245 7.16 16.02 -4.73
C CYS A 245 7.41 17.46 -4.23
N ASP A 246 6.56 18.40 -4.64
CA ASP A 246 6.64 19.83 -4.31
C ASP A 246 5.30 20.37 -3.78
N VAL A 247 4.53 19.53 -3.07
CA VAL A 247 3.29 19.95 -2.43
C VAL A 247 3.61 20.99 -1.32
N PRO A 248 2.91 22.13 -1.26
CA PRO A 248 3.09 23.09 -0.18
C PRO A 248 2.48 22.53 1.12
N LEU A 249 3.32 21.97 1.99
CA LEU A 249 2.91 21.37 3.25
C LEU A 249 3.16 22.31 4.44
N ASP A 250 2.24 22.32 5.40
CA ASP A 250 2.36 23.11 6.64
C ASP A 250 3.39 22.55 7.64
N ARG A 251 3.86 21.32 7.40
CA ARG A 251 4.78 20.60 8.31
C ARG A 251 5.96 20.04 7.55
N THR A 252 7.12 20.14 8.18
CA THR A 252 8.40 19.55 7.76
C THR A 252 8.62 18.17 8.40
N PRO A 253 9.52 17.33 7.86
CA PRO A 253 9.88 16.05 8.46
C PRO A 253 10.27 16.14 9.95
N GLU A 254 10.99 17.19 10.34
CA GLU A 254 11.44 17.45 11.72
C GLU A 254 10.26 17.67 12.67
N GLN A 255 9.18 18.28 12.19
CA GLN A 255 8.00 18.61 12.99
C GLN A 255 7.04 17.43 13.13
N LEU A 256 7.23 16.36 12.34
CA LEU A 256 6.41 15.16 12.37
C LEU A 256 6.95 14.18 13.43
N THR A 257 6.98 14.62 14.68
CA THR A 257 7.45 13.83 15.83
C THR A 257 6.36 12.95 16.41
N LEU A 258 6.70 11.73 16.81
CA LEU A 258 5.80 10.87 17.59
C LEU A 258 5.55 11.49 18.96
N ALA A 259 4.29 11.82 19.27
CA ALA A 259 3.90 12.32 20.58
C ALA A 259 3.64 11.16 21.56
N PRO A 260 3.68 11.41 22.88
CA PRO A 260 3.15 10.47 23.86
C PRO A 260 1.67 10.14 23.55
N ALA A 261 1.30 8.88 23.68
CA ALA A 261 -0.06 8.43 23.44
C ALA A 261 -1.04 9.02 24.48
N ASP A 262 -2.23 9.41 24.02
CA ASP A 262 -3.34 9.82 24.88
C ASP A 262 -3.98 8.57 25.49
N THR A 263 -3.53 8.24 26.69
CA THR A 263 -3.90 6.99 27.37
C THR A 263 -5.39 6.92 27.69
N ASP A 264 -6.01 8.04 28.08
CA ASP A 264 -7.44 8.06 28.42
C ASP A 264 -8.29 7.94 27.16
N LYS A 265 -7.90 8.64 26.08
CA LYS A 265 -8.60 8.50 24.80
C LYS A 265 -8.43 7.11 24.20
N LEU A 266 -7.25 6.51 24.32
CA LEU A 266 -7.04 5.12 23.90
C LEU A 266 -7.95 4.17 24.66
N LYS A 267 -8.06 4.27 25.99
CA LYS A 267 -8.95 3.40 26.77
C LYS A 267 -10.41 3.51 26.30
N GLU A 268 -10.90 4.73 26.08
CA GLU A 268 -12.25 4.99 25.56
C GLU A 268 -12.47 4.31 24.19
N LEU A 269 -11.54 4.51 23.25
CA LEU A 269 -11.64 3.95 21.89
C LEU A 269 -11.51 2.43 21.90
N LEU A 270 -10.56 1.87 22.64
CA LEU A 270 -10.34 0.43 22.71
C LEU A 270 -11.50 -0.30 23.39
N ALA A 271 -12.14 0.32 24.37
CA ALA A 271 -13.38 -0.21 24.95
C ALA A 271 -14.52 -0.22 23.93
N ARG A 272 -14.73 0.89 23.22
CA ARG A 272 -15.75 0.99 22.16
C ARG A 272 -15.55 -0.02 21.01
N PHE A 273 -14.30 -0.20 20.58
CA PHE A 273 -13.96 -1.13 19.50
C PHE A 273 -13.80 -2.58 19.99
N GLU A 274 -13.92 -2.81 21.30
CA GLU A 274 -13.79 -4.12 21.95
C GLU A 274 -12.40 -4.78 21.77
N PHE A 275 -11.35 -3.96 21.68
CA PHE A 275 -9.97 -4.44 21.59
C PHE A 275 -9.42 -4.80 22.98
N THR A 276 -10.11 -5.72 23.66
CA THR A 276 -9.95 -6.06 25.10
C THR A 276 -8.51 -6.39 25.51
N THR A 277 -7.77 -7.12 24.67
CA THR A 277 -6.36 -7.47 24.96
C THR A 277 -5.48 -6.22 25.00
N TRP A 278 -5.66 -5.31 24.03
CA TRP A 278 -4.90 -4.07 24.00
C TRP A 278 -5.33 -3.11 25.10
N LEU A 279 -6.65 -3.05 25.39
CA LEU A 279 -7.18 -2.27 26.51
C LEU A 279 -6.50 -2.68 27.83
N GLY A 280 -6.46 -3.98 28.13
CA GLY A 280 -5.81 -4.48 29.35
C GLY A 280 -4.31 -4.15 29.42
N GLN A 281 -3.60 -4.15 28.28
CA GLN A 281 -2.18 -3.74 28.23
C GLN A 281 -2.00 -2.26 28.59
N VAL A 282 -2.85 -1.39 28.04
CA VAL A 282 -2.87 0.06 28.31
C VAL A 282 -3.23 0.34 29.77
N GLU A 283 -4.20 -0.38 30.34
CA GLU A 283 -4.61 -0.23 31.74
C GLU A 283 -3.53 -0.66 32.73
N ALA A 284 -2.81 -1.74 32.43
CA ALA A 284 -1.72 -2.24 33.25
C ALA A 284 -0.44 -1.38 33.16
N GLY A 285 -0.41 -0.36 32.31
CA GLY A 285 0.79 0.45 32.06
C GLY A 285 1.94 -0.35 31.48
N THR A 286 1.64 -1.50 30.86
CA THR A 286 2.64 -2.38 30.27
C THR A 286 3.03 -1.80 28.90
N PRO A 287 4.31 -1.82 28.51
CA PRO A 287 4.70 -1.51 27.14
C PRO A 287 3.85 -2.35 26.16
N THR A 288 3.48 -1.75 25.04
CA THR A 288 2.56 -2.26 24.00
C THR A 288 3.04 -3.50 23.25
N GLY A 289 3.70 -4.46 23.90
CA GLY A 289 4.14 -5.71 23.30
C GLY A 289 2.99 -6.68 23.01
N HIS A 290 2.77 -6.94 21.73
CA HIS A 290 2.02 -8.07 21.12
C HIS A 290 0.56 -8.27 21.57
N ALA A 291 -0.36 -7.77 20.76
CA ALA A 291 -1.40 -8.64 20.22
C ALA A 291 -1.00 -8.88 18.76
N ALA A 292 -0.46 -10.06 18.46
CA ALA A 292 -0.30 -10.46 17.06
C ALA A 292 -1.71 -10.46 16.45
N ALA A 293 -1.89 -9.74 15.33
CA ALA A 293 -2.91 -10.16 14.38
C ALA A 293 -2.65 -11.66 14.12
N PRO A 294 -3.68 -12.52 13.96
CA PRO A 294 -3.42 -13.87 13.52
C PRO A 294 -2.58 -13.77 12.26
N GLU A 295 -1.31 -14.16 12.39
CA GLU A 295 -0.43 -14.33 11.26
C GLU A 295 -1.19 -15.31 10.38
N ALA A 296 -1.51 -14.92 9.14
CA ALA A 296 -1.82 -15.92 8.15
C ALA A 296 -0.64 -16.90 8.23
N PRO A 297 -0.89 -18.19 8.51
CA PRO A 297 0.21 -19.14 8.63
C PRO A 297 1.06 -18.99 7.38
N PRO A 298 2.41 -19.06 7.50
CA PRO A 298 3.28 -19.01 6.34
C PRO A 298 2.70 -19.96 5.28
N PRO A 299 2.66 -19.56 4.00
CA PRO A 299 2.14 -20.43 2.96
C PRO A 299 2.82 -21.78 3.14
N SER A 300 2.00 -22.81 3.39
CA SER A 300 2.49 -24.17 3.48
C SER A 300 3.18 -24.47 2.14
N ASP A 301 4.45 -24.84 2.18
CA ASP A 301 5.16 -25.35 0.99
C ASP A 301 4.56 -26.68 0.48
N ALA A 302 3.54 -27.21 1.16
CA ALA A 302 2.78 -28.34 0.65
C ALA A 302 1.90 -27.89 -0.53
N GLU A 303 2.14 -28.47 -1.70
CA GLU A 303 1.22 -28.33 -2.82
C GLU A 303 -0.17 -28.84 -2.39
N PRO A 304 -1.23 -28.02 -2.54
CA PRO A 304 -2.57 -28.46 -2.21
C PRO A 304 -2.99 -29.64 -3.11
N GLU A 305 -3.34 -30.76 -2.49
CA GLU A 305 -3.91 -31.92 -3.19
C GLU A 305 -5.40 -31.67 -3.44
N TYR A 306 -5.75 -31.41 -4.70
CA TYR A 306 -7.14 -31.23 -5.11
C TYR A 306 -7.72 -32.53 -5.69
N GLU A 307 -8.90 -32.93 -5.19
CA GLU A 307 -9.72 -33.98 -5.78
C GLU A 307 -11.08 -33.41 -6.19
N ILE A 308 -11.47 -33.60 -7.45
CA ILE A 308 -12.80 -33.22 -7.93
C ILE A 308 -13.78 -34.39 -7.67
N VAL A 309 -14.79 -34.13 -6.84
CA VAL A 309 -15.83 -35.10 -6.50
C VAL A 309 -17.01 -34.97 -7.47
N LEU A 310 -17.20 -35.97 -8.33
CA LEU A 310 -18.24 -35.97 -9.38
C LEU A 310 -19.28 -37.09 -9.20
N SER A 311 -19.17 -37.90 -8.15
CA SER A 311 -20.06 -39.04 -7.91
C SER A 311 -20.43 -39.20 -6.44
N ALA A 312 -21.59 -39.81 -6.19
CA ALA A 312 -22.06 -40.09 -4.84
C ALA A 312 -21.11 -41.02 -4.06
N GLY A 313 -20.43 -41.95 -4.74
CA GLY A 313 -19.44 -42.82 -4.11
C GLY A 313 -18.18 -42.07 -3.65
N GLN A 314 -17.67 -41.15 -4.47
CA GLN A 314 -16.56 -40.28 -4.08
C GLN A 314 -16.94 -39.36 -2.92
N LEU A 315 -18.17 -38.81 -2.95
CA LEU A 315 -18.67 -38.00 -1.85
C LEU A 315 -18.75 -38.79 -0.54
N HIS A 316 -19.24 -40.03 -0.59
CA HIS A 316 -19.32 -40.90 0.60
C HIS A 316 -17.93 -41.17 1.20
N ASN A 317 -16.92 -41.41 0.37
CA ASN A 317 -15.55 -41.62 0.84
C ASN A 317 -14.99 -40.36 1.52
N TRP A 318 -15.28 -39.17 0.98
CA TRP A 318 -14.90 -37.91 1.61
C TRP A 318 -15.64 -37.69 2.93
N MET A 319 -16.93 -38.03 3.02
CA MET A 319 -17.69 -37.93 4.27
C MET A 319 -17.06 -38.76 5.40
N VAL A 320 -16.62 -39.99 5.12
CA VAL A 320 -15.93 -40.83 6.12
C VAL A 320 -14.63 -40.17 6.58
N ARG A 321 -13.83 -39.65 5.64
CA ARG A 321 -12.56 -38.98 5.97
C ARG A 321 -12.77 -37.70 6.79
N LEU A 322 -13.81 -36.93 6.49
CA LEU A 322 -14.13 -35.69 7.20
C LEU A 322 -14.65 -35.99 8.62
N ASP A 323 -15.38 -37.08 8.83
CA ASP A 323 -15.88 -37.49 10.15
C ASP A 323 -14.72 -37.91 11.10
N GLU A 324 -13.65 -38.45 10.53
CA GLU A 324 -12.42 -38.82 11.26
C GLU A 324 -11.42 -37.67 11.44
N ALA A 325 -11.62 -36.53 10.76
CA ALA A 325 -10.72 -35.40 10.82
C ALA A 325 -10.93 -34.58 12.11
N GLU A 326 -9.84 -34.21 12.78
CA GLU A 326 -9.88 -33.35 13.98
C GLU A 326 -10.43 -31.96 13.65
N LEU A 327 -10.17 -31.46 12.45
CA LEU A 327 -10.65 -30.17 11.95
C LEU A 327 -10.74 -30.19 10.42
N PHE A 328 -11.79 -29.58 9.87
CA PHE A 328 -11.92 -29.26 8.46
C PHE A 328 -12.70 -27.95 8.29
N ALA A 329 -12.53 -27.31 7.14
CA ALA A 329 -13.23 -26.08 6.77
C ALA A 329 -14.03 -26.32 5.48
N PHE A 330 -15.16 -25.61 5.37
CA PHE A 330 -15.90 -25.53 4.12
C PHE A 330 -15.70 -24.15 3.51
N ASP A 331 -15.33 -24.15 2.23
CA ASP A 331 -15.43 -22.98 1.39
C ASP A 331 -16.56 -23.23 0.38
N THR A 332 -17.46 -22.27 0.23
CA THR A 332 -18.60 -22.38 -0.66
C THR A 332 -18.58 -21.22 -1.63
N GLU A 333 -18.34 -21.51 -2.90
CA GLU A 333 -18.58 -20.53 -3.95
C GLU A 333 -20.09 -20.50 -4.25
N THR A 334 -20.73 -19.37 -3.94
CA THR A 334 -22.09 -19.08 -4.37
C THR A 334 -22.04 -18.26 -5.65
N THR A 335 -22.71 -18.72 -6.71
CA THR A 335 -22.97 -17.90 -7.91
C THR A 335 -24.02 -16.83 -7.68
#